data_AF-A0AB39YHT3-F1
#
_entry.id   AF-A0AB39YHT3-F1
#
_cell.length_a   1.000
_cell.length_b   1.000
_cell.length_c   1.000
_cell.angle_alpha   90.00
_cell.angle_beta   90.00
_cell.angle_gamma   90.00
#
_symmetry.space_group_name_H-M   'P 1'
#
loop_
_entity.id
_entity.type
_entity.pdbx_description
1 polymer ?
#
loop_
_entity_poly.entity_id
_entity_poly.type
_entity_poly.pdbx_seq_one_letter_code
_entity_poly.pdbx_strand_id
1 'polypeptide(L)'
;MNHPRVPVRLLAHESLPGIAEALGNMDGWLLRDGAHRLVTRHEGTITVGRVGTDPSRVLADRAVWADPAPDDPSPYCSPLPDGGLAISTRQAVTVHEPDGTVRWEHRHRDWQQSPEAAGACTPDPAGRVLLATMAGPVGPDGLSAGDICRALDLATGEVLSEHVLPTFSATYAFQQFPDARSEVLLTASMGQDGARCLLVTYAAGGLGVRAAGTAEEPYVGLGADGVLVSQDVGGGYLCRTQDGADDVIVEARNVLPDEWVFVGYTPGFVDDNRILVVAAEEQWAEEGIHLLLDARTLEPVAELDYPQAPGVAAVPLGDGTWLTHDQETVQRWTTT
;
A
#
# COMPACT_ATOMS: atom_id res chain seq x y z
N MET A 1 -10.42 23.82 -16.31
CA MET A 1 -9.14 24.52 -16.05
C MET A 1 -8.15 24.13 -17.14
N ASN A 2 -7.25 25.03 -17.57
CA ASN A 2 -6.25 24.73 -18.60
C ASN A 2 -4.85 24.70 -17.96
N HIS A 3 -4.44 23.54 -17.45
CA HIS A 3 -3.03 23.26 -17.14
C HIS A 3 -2.30 22.79 -18.41
N PRO A 4 -0.98 23.00 -18.52
CA PRO A 4 -0.21 22.49 -19.64
C PRO A 4 -0.29 20.96 -19.73
N ARG A 5 -0.34 20.44 -20.97
CA ARG A 5 -0.16 19.01 -21.25
C ARG A 5 1.33 18.73 -21.40
N VAL A 6 1.84 17.74 -20.67
CA VAL A 6 3.26 17.36 -20.68
C VAL A 6 3.38 15.97 -21.31
N PRO A 7 4.11 15.82 -22.42
CA PRO A 7 4.30 14.52 -23.02
C PRO A 7 5.10 13.59 -22.11
N VAL A 8 4.72 12.32 -22.13
CA VAL A 8 5.42 11.27 -21.40
C VAL A 8 6.22 10.38 -22.34
N ARG A 9 7.26 9.76 -21.81
CA ARG A 9 8.12 8.83 -22.53
C ARG A 9 8.13 7.49 -21.81
N LEU A 10 7.83 6.42 -22.55
CA LEU A 10 7.99 5.05 -22.09
C LEU A 10 9.48 4.74 -21.97
N LEU A 11 9.91 4.25 -20.80
CA LEU A 11 11.29 3.91 -20.51
C LEU A 11 11.51 2.40 -20.54
N ALA A 12 10.56 1.65 -19.99
CA ALA A 12 10.60 0.20 -19.92
C ALA A 12 9.18 -0.35 -19.89
N HIS A 13 9.03 -1.60 -20.31
CA HIS A 13 7.80 -2.35 -20.12
C HIS A 13 8.14 -3.83 -19.95
N GLU A 14 7.30 -4.55 -19.24
CA GLU A 14 7.52 -5.96 -18.93
C GLU A 14 6.20 -6.67 -18.67
N SER A 15 6.07 -7.93 -19.11
CA SER A 15 4.92 -8.75 -18.74
C SER A 15 5.03 -9.20 -17.28
N LEU A 16 3.96 -8.96 -16.52
CA LEU A 16 3.81 -9.35 -15.14
C LEU A 16 2.36 -9.82 -14.91
N PRO A 17 2.06 -11.10 -15.12
CA PRO A 17 0.71 -11.64 -14.97
C PRO A 17 0.11 -11.39 -13.58
N GLY A 18 -1.16 -11.04 -13.53
CA GLY A 18 -1.92 -10.68 -12.33
C GLY A 18 -1.76 -9.21 -11.91
N ILE A 19 -1.08 -8.36 -12.68
CA ILE A 19 -0.81 -6.97 -12.26
C ILE A 19 -2.08 -6.12 -12.14
N ALA A 20 -3.04 -6.29 -13.05
CA ALA A 20 -4.27 -5.52 -13.05
C ALA A 20 -5.06 -5.70 -11.75
N GLU A 21 -5.13 -6.94 -11.25
CA GLU A 21 -5.75 -7.25 -9.95
C GLU A 21 -4.85 -6.80 -8.79
N ALA A 22 -3.54 -7.03 -8.90
CA ALA A 22 -2.59 -6.69 -7.85
C ALA A 22 -2.66 -5.22 -7.43
N LEU A 23 -2.73 -4.27 -8.37
CA LEU A 23 -2.75 -2.85 -8.01
C LEU A 23 -4.05 -2.41 -7.30
N GLY A 24 -5.11 -3.22 -7.34
CA GLY A 24 -6.30 -3.05 -6.50
C GLY A 24 -6.20 -3.70 -5.13
N ASN A 25 -5.22 -4.57 -4.91
CA ASN A 25 -5.02 -5.27 -3.64
C ASN A 25 -4.11 -4.48 -2.69
N MET A 26 -4.41 -4.54 -1.39
CA MET A 26 -3.67 -3.87 -0.31
C MET A 26 -2.19 -4.25 -0.20
N ASP A 27 -1.78 -5.32 -0.86
CA ASP A 27 -0.42 -5.84 -0.86
C ASP A 27 0.23 -5.92 -2.24
N GLY A 28 -0.47 -5.54 -3.31
CA GLY A 28 0.07 -5.65 -4.65
C GLY A 28 1.13 -4.61 -4.98
N TRP A 29 1.15 -3.50 -4.23
CA TRP A 29 2.25 -2.54 -4.21
C TRP A 29 2.71 -2.27 -2.78
N LEU A 30 3.99 -2.53 -2.52
CA LEU A 30 4.59 -2.39 -1.19
C LEU A 30 5.86 -1.58 -1.26
N LEU A 31 6.13 -0.80 -0.22
CA LEU A 31 7.46 -0.30 0.09
C LEU A 31 8.09 -1.18 1.17
N ARG A 32 9.21 -1.82 0.82
CA ARG A 32 9.98 -2.71 1.71
C ARG A 32 11.47 -2.50 1.49
N ASP A 33 12.22 -2.39 2.57
CA ASP A 33 13.68 -2.26 2.56
C ASP A 33 14.15 -1.10 1.66
N GLY A 34 13.40 0.02 1.68
CA GLY A 34 13.66 1.20 0.84
C GLY A 34 13.42 1.00 -0.66
N ALA A 35 12.70 -0.05 -1.07
CA ALA A 35 12.39 -0.32 -2.47
C ALA A 35 10.90 -0.62 -2.69
N HIS A 36 10.38 -0.18 -3.85
CA HIS A 36 9.06 -0.60 -4.30
C HIS A 36 9.08 -2.07 -4.72
N ARG A 37 8.06 -2.82 -4.30
CA ARG A 37 7.82 -4.22 -4.63
C ARG A 37 6.43 -4.32 -5.25
N LEU A 38 6.31 -5.15 -6.28
CA LEU A 38 5.03 -5.56 -6.84
C LEU A 38 4.76 -7.01 -6.43
N VAL A 39 3.56 -7.29 -5.95
CA VAL A 39 3.11 -8.65 -5.60
C VAL A 39 1.93 -9.00 -6.49
N THR A 40 2.09 -9.97 -7.38
CA THR A 40 1.01 -10.40 -8.26
C THR A 40 0.61 -11.84 -7.99
N ARG A 41 -0.65 -12.16 -8.26
CA ARG A 41 -1.22 -13.50 -8.15
C ARG A 41 -1.82 -13.87 -9.49
N HIS A 42 -1.44 -15.02 -10.02
CA HIS A 42 -1.97 -15.49 -11.30
C HIS A 42 -1.86 -17.01 -11.36
N GLU A 43 -2.98 -17.69 -11.65
CA GLU A 43 -3.04 -19.15 -11.84
C GLU A 43 -2.34 -19.96 -10.72
N GLY A 44 -2.63 -19.61 -9.46
CA GLY A 44 -2.05 -20.30 -8.29
C GLY A 44 -0.55 -20.03 -8.09
N THR A 45 -0.04 -18.95 -8.67
CA THR A 45 1.36 -18.51 -8.53
C THR A 45 1.40 -17.10 -7.95
N ILE A 46 2.24 -16.91 -6.94
CA ILE A 46 2.57 -15.59 -6.40
C ILE A 46 3.91 -15.15 -6.99
N THR A 47 3.97 -13.98 -7.61
CA THR A 47 5.21 -13.36 -8.07
C THR A 47 5.48 -12.11 -7.26
N VAL A 48 6.67 -12.02 -6.65
CA VAL A 48 7.14 -10.78 -6.03
C VAL A 48 8.31 -10.23 -6.83
N GLY A 49 8.15 -9.02 -7.36
CA GLY A 49 9.16 -8.31 -8.13
C GLY A 49 9.67 -7.08 -7.40
N ARG A 50 10.99 -6.89 -7.31
CA ARG A 50 11.56 -5.60 -6.88
C ARG A 50 11.64 -4.66 -8.06
N VAL A 51 11.05 -3.47 -7.94
CA VAL A 51 11.16 -2.43 -8.97
C VAL A 51 12.62 -1.97 -9.08
N GLY A 52 13.12 -1.88 -10.31
CA GLY A 52 14.52 -1.53 -10.56
C GLY A 52 14.81 -0.05 -10.34
N THR A 53 15.99 0.27 -9.83
CA THR A 53 16.48 1.66 -9.78
C THR A 53 17.00 2.17 -11.13
N ASP A 54 17.29 1.26 -12.06
CA ASP A 54 17.60 1.59 -13.45
C ASP A 54 16.28 1.82 -14.22
N PRO A 55 16.01 3.05 -14.69
CA PRO A 55 14.78 3.38 -15.41
C PRO A 55 14.56 2.58 -16.69
N SER A 56 15.61 1.98 -17.26
CA SER A 56 15.50 1.15 -18.47
C SER A 56 14.89 -0.24 -18.21
N ARG A 57 14.51 -0.55 -16.96
CA ARG A 57 13.85 -1.79 -16.57
C ARG A 57 12.67 -1.51 -15.65
N VAL A 58 11.68 -2.40 -15.67
CA VAL A 58 10.59 -2.41 -14.68
C VAL A 58 11.09 -3.10 -13.41
N LEU A 59 11.43 -4.39 -13.50
CA LEU A 59 11.90 -5.17 -12.36
C LEU A 59 13.42 -5.38 -12.39
N ALA A 60 14.06 -5.30 -11.22
CA ALA A 60 15.47 -5.68 -11.03
C ALA A 60 15.62 -7.18 -10.74
N ASP A 61 14.72 -7.73 -9.94
CA ASP A 61 14.67 -9.12 -9.56
C ASP A 61 13.22 -9.60 -9.38
N ARG A 62 13.03 -10.92 -9.40
CA ARG A 62 11.75 -11.56 -9.14
C ARG A 62 11.95 -12.87 -8.39
N ALA A 63 11.00 -13.19 -7.53
CA ALA A 63 10.86 -14.49 -6.90
C ALA A 63 9.42 -14.98 -7.08
N VAL A 64 9.26 -16.30 -7.10
CA VAL A 64 8.02 -16.96 -7.48
C VAL A 64 7.73 -18.09 -6.50
N TRP A 65 6.49 -18.16 -6.06
CA TRP A 65 5.99 -19.19 -5.15
C TRP A 65 4.73 -19.82 -5.73
N ALA A 66 4.55 -21.11 -5.48
CA ALA A 66 3.21 -21.70 -5.57
C ALA A 66 2.35 -21.07 -4.47
N ASP A 67 1.15 -20.64 -4.81
CA ASP A 67 0.22 -20.06 -3.84
C ASP A 67 -0.16 -21.12 -2.79
N PRO A 68 0.21 -20.94 -1.52
CA PRO A 68 -0.09 -21.91 -0.48
C PRO A 68 -1.53 -21.81 0.04
N ALA A 69 -2.27 -20.77 -0.36
CA ALA A 69 -3.65 -20.53 0.06
C ALA A 69 -4.55 -20.12 -1.13
N PRO A 70 -4.65 -20.95 -2.20
CA PRO A 70 -5.35 -20.58 -3.43
C PRO A 70 -6.88 -20.43 -3.25
N ASP A 71 -7.43 -20.97 -2.15
CA ASP A 71 -8.84 -20.86 -1.80
C ASP A 71 -9.13 -19.66 -0.87
N ASP A 72 -8.11 -18.99 -0.34
CA ASP A 72 -8.28 -17.75 0.42
C ASP A 72 -8.45 -16.60 -0.59
N PRO A 73 -9.60 -15.88 -0.57
CA PRO A 73 -9.87 -14.85 -1.56
C PRO A 73 -8.98 -13.63 -1.41
N SER A 74 -8.31 -13.41 -0.27
CA SER A 74 -7.54 -12.18 -0.04
C SER A 74 -6.40 -12.36 0.98
N PRO A 75 -5.44 -13.28 0.77
CA PRO A 75 -4.26 -13.35 1.63
C PRO A 75 -3.40 -12.08 1.44
N TYR A 76 -2.80 -11.59 2.52
CA TYR A 76 -1.81 -10.52 2.46
C TYR A 76 -0.40 -11.11 2.40
N CYS A 77 0.35 -10.81 1.36
CA CYS A 77 1.70 -11.29 1.11
C CYS A 77 2.73 -10.18 1.36
N SER A 78 3.83 -10.54 2.02
CA SER A 78 4.89 -9.59 2.37
C SER A 78 6.25 -10.23 2.16
N PRO A 79 7.11 -9.72 1.24
CA PRO A 79 8.44 -10.26 1.05
C PRO A 79 9.31 -10.02 2.29
N LEU A 80 10.20 -10.97 2.56
CA LEU A 80 11.12 -10.91 3.68
C LEU A 80 12.56 -10.55 3.23
N PRO A 81 13.38 -9.95 4.12
CA PRO A 81 14.74 -9.53 3.76
C PRO A 81 15.68 -10.67 3.33
N ASP A 82 15.39 -11.89 3.77
CA ASP A 82 16.14 -13.11 3.43
C ASP A 82 15.65 -13.79 2.13
N GLY A 83 14.69 -13.18 1.43
CA GLY A 83 14.07 -13.73 0.22
C GLY A 83 12.91 -14.69 0.49
N GLY A 84 12.51 -14.89 1.75
CA GLY A 84 11.29 -15.59 2.10
C GLY A 84 10.02 -14.78 1.85
N LEU A 85 8.87 -15.37 2.18
CA LEU A 85 7.55 -14.77 2.02
C LEU A 85 6.72 -14.97 3.29
N ALA A 86 6.21 -13.89 3.87
CA ALA A 86 5.19 -13.97 4.91
C ALA A 86 3.80 -13.83 4.28
N ILE A 87 2.86 -14.65 4.74
CA ILE A 87 1.47 -14.66 4.28
C ILE A 87 0.57 -14.57 5.49
N SER A 88 -0.27 -13.53 5.54
CA SER A 88 -1.34 -13.38 6.51
C SER A 88 -2.65 -13.79 5.87
N THR A 89 -3.26 -14.83 6.42
CA THR A 89 -4.61 -15.29 6.06
C THR A 89 -5.59 -14.88 7.15
N ARG A 90 -6.85 -15.29 7.01
CA ARG A 90 -7.86 -15.09 8.06
C ARG A 90 -7.60 -15.86 9.35
N GLN A 91 -6.78 -16.92 9.33
CA GLN A 91 -6.63 -17.85 10.45
C GLN A 91 -5.18 -18.06 10.90
N ALA A 92 -4.21 -17.68 10.08
CA ALA A 92 -2.80 -17.87 10.39
C ALA A 92 -1.93 -16.84 9.70
N VAL A 93 -0.78 -16.58 10.32
CA VAL A 93 0.36 -15.94 9.69
C VAL A 93 1.42 -17.01 9.48
N THR A 94 1.84 -17.21 8.25
CA THR A 94 2.80 -18.26 7.87
C THR A 94 4.02 -17.62 7.21
N VAL A 95 5.21 -18.02 7.63
CA VAL A 95 6.46 -17.63 7.00
C VAL A 95 7.01 -18.79 6.19
N HIS A 96 7.32 -18.51 4.93
CA HIS A 96 7.91 -19.44 3.98
C HIS A 96 9.37 -19.07 3.72
N GLU A 97 10.19 -20.11 3.59
CA GLU A 97 11.55 -20.03 3.06
C GLU A 97 11.54 -19.66 1.57
N PRO A 98 12.68 -19.24 0.99
CA PRO A 98 12.77 -18.92 -0.44
C PRO A 98 12.42 -20.10 -1.36
N ASP A 99 12.54 -21.34 -0.89
CA ASP A 99 12.15 -22.55 -1.64
C ASP A 99 10.66 -22.92 -1.49
N GLY A 100 9.89 -22.11 -0.76
CA GLY A 100 8.47 -22.29 -0.51
C GLY A 100 8.14 -23.18 0.70
N THR A 101 9.13 -23.82 1.33
CA THR A 101 8.88 -24.61 2.55
C THR A 101 8.45 -23.72 3.71
N VAL A 102 7.56 -24.23 4.57
CA VAL A 102 7.09 -23.47 5.74
C VAL A 102 8.19 -23.45 6.81
N ARG A 103 8.63 -22.25 7.18
CA ARG A 103 9.53 -22.01 8.31
C ARG A 103 8.79 -22.16 9.63
N TRP A 104 7.67 -21.45 9.77
CA TRP A 104 6.77 -21.52 10.92
C TRP A 104 5.38 -21.00 10.56
N GLU A 105 4.39 -21.38 11.37
CA GLU A 105 3.00 -20.94 11.27
C GLU A 105 2.52 -20.49 12.65
N HIS A 106 1.97 -19.28 12.72
CA HIS A 106 1.33 -18.73 13.90
C HIS A 106 -0.19 -18.66 13.69
N ARG A 107 -0.94 -19.58 14.31
CA ARG A 107 -2.41 -19.60 14.23
C ARG A 107 -3.05 -18.56 15.15
N HIS A 108 -4.14 -17.98 14.67
CA HIS A 108 -4.96 -17.06 15.43
C HIS A 108 -6.45 -17.32 15.18
N ARG A 109 -7.29 -16.57 15.91
CA ARG A 109 -8.74 -16.62 15.68
C ARG A 109 -9.08 -15.90 14.39
N ASP A 110 -10.18 -16.34 13.79
CA ASP A 110 -10.81 -15.68 12.64
C ASP A 110 -11.72 -14.53 13.10
N TRP A 111 -11.93 -13.55 12.22
CA TRP A 111 -12.97 -12.51 12.33
C TRP A 111 -14.35 -13.09 11.99
N GLN A 112 -14.86 -13.99 12.83
CA GLN A 112 -16.10 -14.76 12.55
C GLN A 112 -17.32 -13.91 12.17
N GLN A 113 -17.39 -12.66 12.63
CA GLN A 113 -18.52 -11.75 12.40
C GLN A 113 -18.26 -10.76 11.26
N SER A 114 -17.11 -10.84 10.59
CA SER A 114 -16.68 -9.87 9.58
C SER A 114 -15.93 -10.57 8.45
N PRO A 115 -16.64 -11.03 7.41
CA PRO A 115 -16.05 -11.74 6.29
C PRO A 115 -15.11 -10.87 5.44
N GLU A 116 -15.24 -9.54 5.52
CA GLU A 116 -14.39 -8.58 4.78
C GLU A 116 -13.09 -8.22 5.53
N ALA A 117 -13.00 -8.54 6.82
CA ALA A 117 -11.79 -8.27 7.60
C ALA A 117 -10.61 -9.13 7.10
N ALA A 118 -9.43 -8.55 7.01
CA ALA A 118 -8.24 -9.26 6.57
C ALA A 118 -6.99 -8.74 7.29
N GLY A 119 -6.17 -9.67 7.80
CA GLY A 119 -4.90 -9.35 8.44
C GLY A 119 -3.83 -8.95 7.43
N ALA A 120 -2.83 -8.23 7.91
CA ALA A 120 -1.63 -7.89 7.16
C ALA A 120 -0.39 -8.25 7.95
N CYS A 121 0.74 -8.40 7.26
CA CYS A 121 2.02 -8.62 7.92
C CYS A 121 3.18 -7.91 7.21
N THR A 122 4.23 -7.59 7.96
CA THR A 122 5.43 -6.96 7.41
C THR A 122 6.63 -7.23 8.31
N PRO A 123 7.83 -7.44 7.75
CA PRO A 123 9.03 -7.32 8.56
C PRO A 123 9.17 -5.89 9.07
N ASP A 124 9.72 -5.74 10.27
CA ASP A 124 10.18 -4.46 10.77
C ASP A 124 11.39 -3.98 9.93
N PRO A 125 11.71 -2.68 9.92
CA PRO A 125 12.82 -2.14 9.13
C PRO A 125 14.19 -2.76 9.46
N ALA A 126 14.37 -3.34 10.65
CA ALA A 126 15.60 -4.04 11.02
C ALA A 126 15.64 -5.52 10.59
N GLY A 127 14.53 -6.07 10.06
CA GLY A 127 14.42 -7.44 9.57
C GLY A 127 14.53 -8.51 10.66
N ARG A 128 14.09 -8.22 11.88
CA ARG A 128 14.17 -9.11 13.06
C ARG A 128 12.82 -9.59 13.54
N VAL A 129 11.78 -8.80 13.31
CA VAL A 129 10.44 -9.01 13.83
C VAL A 129 9.45 -8.96 12.68
N LEU A 130 8.48 -9.86 12.69
CA LEU A 130 7.29 -9.73 11.86
C LEU A 130 6.20 -9.01 12.65
N LEU A 131 5.77 -7.86 12.17
CA LEU A 131 4.56 -7.18 12.62
C LEU A 131 3.37 -7.81 11.89
N ALA A 132 2.34 -8.22 12.62
CA ALA A 132 1.15 -8.81 12.03
C ALA A 132 -0.13 -8.35 12.73
N THR A 133 -1.18 -8.04 11.95
CA THR A 133 -2.52 -7.76 12.47
C THR A 133 -3.41 -9.00 12.40
N MET A 134 -4.21 -9.21 13.45
CA MET A 134 -5.09 -10.38 13.57
C MET A 134 -6.32 -10.06 14.43
N ALA A 135 -7.32 -10.93 14.38
CA ALA A 135 -8.52 -10.79 15.19
C ALA A 135 -8.16 -10.78 16.69
N GLY A 136 -8.64 -9.75 17.39
CA GLY A 136 -8.36 -9.57 18.80
C GLY A 136 -9.29 -10.37 19.72
N PRO A 137 -9.18 -10.13 21.04
CA PRO A 137 -10.01 -10.81 22.01
C PRO A 137 -11.45 -10.33 22.00
N VAL A 138 -12.36 -11.32 22.05
CA VAL A 138 -13.78 -11.12 22.32
C VAL A 138 -13.99 -11.13 23.84
N GLY A 139 -14.61 -10.07 24.36
CA GLY A 139 -14.97 -9.91 25.76
C GLY A 139 -16.07 -10.88 26.21
N PRO A 140 -16.36 -10.95 27.53
CA PRO A 140 -17.42 -11.79 28.08
C PRO A 140 -18.82 -11.44 27.57
N ASP A 141 -19.01 -10.22 27.10
CA ASP A 141 -20.23 -9.69 26.48
C ASP A 141 -20.36 -10.05 24.99
N GLY A 142 -19.36 -10.72 24.41
CA GLY A 142 -19.34 -11.06 22.99
C GLY A 142 -18.85 -9.92 22.09
N LEU A 143 -18.45 -8.78 22.65
CA LEU A 143 -17.94 -7.64 21.89
C LEU A 143 -16.43 -7.73 21.71
N SER A 144 -15.93 -7.31 20.54
CA SER A 144 -14.48 -7.20 20.31
C SER A 144 -13.91 -6.03 21.10
N ALA A 145 -12.79 -6.23 21.80
CA ALA A 145 -12.03 -5.13 22.40
C ALA A 145 -11.21 -4.32 21.37
N GLY A 146 -11.22 -4.76 20.12
CA GLY A 146 -10.40 -4.29 19.02
C GLY A 146 -9.59 -5.44 18.43
N ASP A 147 -9.10 -5.26 17.21
CA ASP A 147 -8.11 -6.15 16.63
C ASP A 147 -6.76 -6.00 17.34
N ILE A 148 -5.80 -6.88 17.07
CA ILE A 148 -4.48 -6.81 17.69
C ILE A 148 -3.38 -6.70 16.63
N CYS A 149 -2.32 -5.98 16.98
CA CYS A 149 -1.02 -6.06 16.31
C CYS A 149 -0.08 -6.88 17.20
N ARG A 150 0.60 -7.87 16.62
CA ARG A 150 1.63 -8.66 17.29
C ARG A 150 2.98 -8.44 16.64
N ALA A 151 4.00 -8.40 17.49
CA ALA A 151 5.39 -8.57 17.11
C ALA A 151 5.73 -10.04 17.31
N LEU A 152 6.05 -10.74 16.22
CA LEU A 152 6.51 -12.12 16.22
C LEU A 152 8.00 -12.13 15.91
N ASP A 153 8.78 -12.96 16.60
CA ASP A 153 10.17 -13.21 16.23
C ASP A 153 10.21 -13.77 14.80
N LEU A 154 10.90 -13.10 13.88
CA LEU A 154 10.84 -13.46 12.46
C LEU A 154 11.45 -14.85 12.18
N ALA A 155 12.37 -15.32 13.02
CA ALA A 155 13.02 -16.61 12.85
C ALA A 155 12.19 -17.77 13.38
N THR A 156 11.43 -17.57 14.46
CA THR A 156 10.78 -18.65 15.21
C THR A 156 9.25 -18.58 15.25
N GLY A 157 8.68 -17.41 14.99
CA GLY A 157 7.25 -17.15 15.15
C GLY A 157 6.80 -16.93 16.61
N GLU A 158 7.74 -16.89 17.57
CA GLU A 158 7.41 -16.64 18.97
C GLU A 158 6.82 -15.24 19.17
N VAL A 159 5.77 -15.13 20.00
CA VAL A 159 5.14 -13.84 20.30
C VAL A 159 6.05 -13.04 21.24
N LEU A 160 6.55 -11.91 20.76
CA LEU A 160 7.41 -11.00 21.53
C LEU A 160 6.62 -9.91 22.24
N SER A 161 5.56 -9.41 21.61
CA SER A 161 4.70 -8.35 22.15
C SER A 161 3.35 -8.35 21.43
N GLU A 162 2.31 -7.86 22.11
CA GLU A 162 0.98 -7.66 21.57
C GLU A 162 0.46 -6.27 21.95
N HIS A 163 -0.32 -5.66 21.06
CA HIS A 163 -1.02 -4.41 21.31
C HIS A 163 -2.44 -4.49 20.76
N VAL A 164 -3.45 -4.13 21.56
CA VAL A 164 -4.83 -4.00 21.09
C VAL A 164 -4.97 -2.69 20.33
N LEU A 165 -5.35 -2.79 19.07
CA LEU A 165 -5.54 -1.65 18.19
C LEU A 165 -6.88 -0.96 18.48
N PRO A 166 -6.96 0.36 18.29
CA PRO A 166 -8.22 1.08 18.40
C PRO A 166 -9.04 0.96 17.10
N THR A 167 -9.11 -0.24 16.54
CA THR A 167 -9.75 -0.63 15.27
C THR A 167 -10.43 -1.97 15.47
N PHE A 168 -11.43 -2.30 14.66
CA PHE A 168 -12.17 -3.55 14.80
C PHE A 168 -12.55 -4.07 13.42
N SER A 169 -12.35 -5.37 13.19
CA SER A 169 -12.78 -6.04 11.96
C SER A 169 -12.31 -5.34 10.67
N ALA A 170 -11.10 -4.78 10.68
CA ALA A 170 -10.61 -4.00 9.56
C ALA A 170 -9.90 -4.88 8.50
N THR A 171 -9.79 -4.33 7.29
CA THR A 171 -8.83 -4.78 6.28
C THR A 171 -7.54 -3.98 6.48
N TYR A 172 -6.43 -4.66 6.73
CA TYR A 172 -5.16 -4.01 7.06
C TYR A 172 -4.20 -3.93 5.87
N ALA A 173 -3.34 -2.91 5.89
CA ALA A 173 -2.19 -2.79 5.00
C ALA A 173 -0.98 -2.19 5.73
N PHE A 174 0.20 -2.76 5.51
CA PHE A 174 1.45 -2.21 6.04
C PHE A 174 2.32 -1.59 4.95
N GLN A 175 2.88 -0.41 5.23
CA GLN A 175 3.88 0.24 4.39
C GLN A 175 5.07 0.71 5.23
N GLN A 176 6.28 0.37 4.81
CA GLN A 176 7.48 0.99 5.37
C GLN A 176 7.67 2.38 4.75
N PHE A 177 8.52 3.21 5.35
CA PHE A 177 8.87 4.52 4.81
C PHE A 177 10.10 4.46 3.89
N PRO A 178 10.21 5.35 2.87
CA PRO A 178 11.36 5.39 1.98
C PRO A 178 12.69 5.67 2.69
N ASP A 179 12.64 6.40 3.81
CA ASP A 179 13.82 6.81 4.59
C ASP A 179 14.30 5.75 5.60
N ALA A 180 13.72 4.55 5.57
CA ALA A 180 14.06 3.42 6.44
C ALA A 180 14.02 3.75 7.96
N ARG A 181 13.18 4.71 8.37
CA ARG A 181 12.90 4.92 9.80
C ARG A 181 12.31 3.67 10.45
N SER A 182 12.40 3.58 11.77
CA SER A 182 11.94 2.41 12.54
C SER A 182 10.41 2.24 12.60
N GLU A 183 9.66 3.27 12.22
CA GLU A 183 8.19 3.23 12.21
C GLU A 183 7.69 2.58 10.91
N VAL A 184 6.56 1.90 11.01
CA VAL A 184 5.83 1.35 9.86
C VAL A 184 4.41 1.91 9.88
N LEU A 185 3.94 2.36 8.73
CA LEU A 185 2.56 2.80 8.55
C LEU A 185 1.64 1.58 8.47
N LEU A 186 0.58 1.59 9.28
CA LEU A 186 -0.50 0.63 9.28
C LEU A 186 -1.80 1.35 8.93
N THR A 187 -2.40 0.99 7.81
CA THR A 187 -3.74 1.43 7.43
C THR A 187 -4.75 0.35 7.81
N ALA A 188 -5.85 0.75 8.44
CA ALA A 188 -6.95 -0.11 8.84
C ALA A 188 -8.25 0.41 8.24
N SER A 189 -8.75 -0.23 7.19
CA SER A 189 -10.00 0.13 6.53
C SER A 189 -11.17 -0.59 7.19
N MET A 190 -12.13 0.14 7.74
CA MET A 190 -13.26 -0.38 8.54
C MET A 190 -14.60 -0.20 7.80
N GLY A 191 -14.58 -0.20 6.47
CA GLY A 191 -15.78 -0.03 5.65
C GLY A 191 -16.46 1.31 5.91
N GLN A 192 -17.73 1.28 6.36
CA GLN A 192 -18.53 2.48 6.62
C GLN A 192 -18.05 3.29 7.84
N ASP A 193 -17.21 2.69 8.69
CA ASP A 193 -16.62 3.36 9.86
C ASP A 193 -15.33 4.13 9.51
N GLY A 194 -15.01 4.26 8.21
CA GLY A 194 -13.86 4.99 7.69
C GLY A 194 -12.55 4.20 7.79
N ALA A 195 -11.42 4.90 7.79
CA ALA A 195 -10.10 4.31 7.94
C ALA A 195 -9.37 4.86 9.18
N ARG A 196 -8.42 4.09 9.69
CA ARG A 196 -7.45 4.56 10.68
C ARG A 196 -6.04 4.29 10.21
N CYS A 197 -5.22 5.33 10.28
CA CYS A 197 -3.81 5.24 9.97
C CYS A 197 -2.98 5.36 11.24
N LEU A 198 -2.16 4.34 11.50
CA LEU A 198 -1.37 4.18 12.70
C LEU A 198 0.11 4.07 12.34
N LEU A 199 0.98 4.56 13.22
CA LEU A 199 2.41 4.29 13.18
C LEU A 199 2.73 3.23 14.22
N VAL A 200 3.32 2.14 13.75
CA VAL A 200 3.70 0.99 14.55
C VAL A 200 5.22 0.95 14.66
N THR A 201 5.71 0.82 15.89
CA THR A 201 7.13 0.67 16.20
C THR A 201 7.33 -0.54 17.09
N TYR A 202 8.45 -1.25 16.89
CA TYR A 202 8.91 -2.25 17.83
C TYR A 202 10.26 -1.83 18.40
N ALA A 203 10.33 -1.75 19.73
CA ALA A 203 11.54 -1.40 20.46
C ALA A 203 11.72 -2.32 21.68
N ALA A 204 12.78 -2.13 22.45
CA ALA A 204 13.05 -2.94 23.65
C ALA A 204 11.90 -2.93 24.69
N GLY A 205 11.05 -1.89 24.67
CA GLY A 205 9.86 -1.79 25.51
C GLY A 205 8.60 -2.49 24.97
N GLY A 206 8.68 -3.13 23.80
CA GLY A 206 7.55 -3.75 23.10
C GLY A 206 7.02 -2.92 21.94
N LEU A 207 5.75 -3.16 21.59
CA LEU A 207 5.04 -2.44 20.53
C LEU A 207 4.59 -1.04 20.98
N GLY A 208 5.00 -0.02 20.24
CA GLY A 208 4.42 1.32 20.30
C GLY A 208 3.47 1.54 19.13
N VAL A 209 2.24 1.96 19.41
CA VAL A 209 1.23 2.29 18.41
C VAL A 209 0.70 3.69 18.68
N ARG A 210 0.67 4.54 17.65
CA ARG A 210 0.13 5.90 17.72
C ARG A 210 -0.58 6.26 16.42
N ALA A 211 -1.41 7.30 16.42
CA ALA A 211 -1.97 7.83 15.18
C ALA A 211 -0.85 8.38 14.28
N ALA A 212 -0.96 8.14 12.96
CA ALA A 212 -0.04 8.66 11.96
C ALA A 212 -0.31 10.13 11.61
N GLY A 213 -1.53 10.59 11.81
CA GLY A 213 -1.95 11.98 11.69
C GLY A 213 -3.42 12.12 12.11
N THR A 214 -4.07 13.15 11.58
CA THR A 214 -5.48 13.52 11.88
C THR A 214 -6.48 12.94 10.89
N ALA A 215 -6.01 12.45 9.73
CA ALA A 215 -6.87 11.92 8.68
C ALA A 215 -7.65 10.68 9.14
N GLU A 216 -8.94 10.67 8.83
CA GLU A 216 -9.85 9.50 8.95
C GLU A 216 -9.88 8.66 7.66
N GLU A 217 -8.98 8.97 6.72
CA GLU A 217 -8.84 8.37 5.40
C GLU A 217 -7.52 7.60 5.27
N PRO A 218 -7.43 6.63 4.34
CA PRO A 218 -6.19 5.88 4.13
C PRO A 218 -5.08 6.80 3.62
N TYR A 219 -3.88 6.71 4.22
CA TYR A 219 -2.68 7.25 3.61
C TYR A 219 -2.22 6.30 2.50
N VAL A 220 -2.11 6.86 1.31
CA VAL A 220 -1.87 6.16 0.04
C VAL A 220 -0.57 6.63 -0.63
N GLY A 221 -0.06 7.80 -0.24
CA GLY A 221 1.24 8.32 -0.69
C GLY A 221 2.21 8.57 0.47
N LEU A 222 3.47 8.16 0.29
CA LEU A 222 4.56 8.32 1.26
C LEU A 222 5.72 9.11 0.65
N GLY A 223 6.02 10.27 1.22
CA GLY A 223 7.16 11.11 0.84
C GLY A 223 8.43 10.76 1.63
N ALA A 224 9.60 11.13 1.09
CA ALA A 224 10.90 10.85 1.70
C ALA A 224 11.07 11.48 3.10
N ASP A 225 10.48 12.65 3.34
CA ASP A 225 10.57 13.35 4.62
C ASP A 225 9.48 12.91 5.64
N GLY A 226 8.78 11.82 5.36
CA GLY A 226 7.64 11.35 6.18
C GLY A 226 6.37 12.16 5.95
N VAL A 227 6.29 12.92 4.86
CA VAL A 227 5.04 13.54 4.38
C VAL A 227 4.09 12.43 3.94
N LEU A 228 2.83 12.54 4.33
CA LEU A 228 1.78 11.59 4.00
C LEU A 228 0.74 12.25 3.09
N VAL A 229 0.23 11.49 2.13
CA VAL A 229 -0.92 11.89 1.30
C VAL A 229 -2.05 10.92 1.56
N SER A 230 -3.20 11.41 2.00
CA SER A 230 -4.43 10.65 2.07
C SER A 230 -5.40 11.08 0.97
N GLN A 231 -6.26 10.14 0.61
CA GLN A 231 -7.34 10.34 -0.36
C GLN A 231 -8.63 9.87 0.29
N ASP A 232 -9.65 10.72 0.20
CA ASP A 232 -11.04 10.39 0.53
C ASP A 232 -11.48 9.13 -0.21
N VAL A 233 -12.16 8.20 0.47
CA VAL A 233 -12.73 7.02 -0.19
C VAL A 233 -13.56 7.42 -1.41
N GLY A 234 -14.43 8.43 -1.30
CA GLY A 234 -15.23 8.92 -2.42
C GLY A 234 -14.46 9.70 -3.50
N GLY A 235 -13.16 9.93 -3.31
CA GLY A 235 -12.35 10.75 -4.21
C GLY A 235 -12.63 12.25 -4.12
N GLY A 236 -13.38 12.69 -3.11
CA GLY A 236 -13.85 14.07 -2.98
C GLY A 236 -12.76 15.06 -2.55
N TYR A 237 -11.68 14.59 -1.92
CA TYR A 237 -10.54 15.42 -1.55
C TYR A 237 -9.23 14.63 -1.41
N LEU A 238 -8.13 15.37 -1.43
CA LEU A 238 -6.81 14.92 -1.02
C LEU A 238 -6.35 15.73 0.18
N CYS A 239 -5.63 15.10 1.10
CA CYS A 239 -4.98 15.77 2.21
C CYS A 239 -3.50 15.42 2.25
N ARG A 240 -2.67 16.43 2.46
CA ARG A 240 -1.24 16.29 2.73
C ARG A 240 -0.98 16.62 4.19
N THR A 241 -0.42 15.67 4.91
CA THR A 241 -0.07 15.81 6.33
C THR A 241 1.44 15.69 6.52
N GLN A 242 1.98 16.53 7.39
CA GLN A 242 3.39 16.50 7.78
C GLN A 242 3.52 16.91 9.25
N ASP A 243 4.30 16.16 10.03
CA ASP A 243 4.50 16.46 11.45
C ASP A 243 5.06 17.88 11.65
N GLY A 244 4.44 18.62 12.57
CA GLY A 244 4.79 20.02 12.86
C GLY A 244 4.38 21.05 11.80
N ALA A 245 3.61 20.66 10.77
CA ALA A 245 3.05 21.58 9.77
C ALA A 245 1.52 21.49 9.74
N ASP A 246 0.87 22.52 9.22
CA ASP A 246 -0.58 22.50 8.97
C ASP A 246 -0.91 21.56 7.81
N ASP A 247 -2.04 20.86 7.93
CA ASP A 247 -2.57 20.02 6.86
C ASP A 247 -2.95 20.86 5.64
N VAL A 248 -2.64 20.36 4.44
CA VAL A 248 -3.06 20.97 3.17
C VAL A 248 -4.12 20.08 2.54
N ILE A 249 -5.33 20.62 2.41
CA ILE A 249 -6.50 19.88 1.89
C ILE A 249 -6.95 20.55 0.60
N VAL A 250 -7.18 19.73 -0.43
CA VAL A 250 -7.79 20.18 -1.69
C VAL A 250 -8.99 19.32 -2.02
N GLU A 251 -10.13 19.97 -2.26
CA GLU A 251 -11.35 19.28 -2.71
C GLU A 251 -11.35 19.15 -4.23
N ALA A 252 -11.77 18.00 -4.75
CA ALA A 252 -11.87 17.69 -6.17
C ALA A 252 -12.60 18.80 -6.94
N ARG A 253 -13.76 19.25 -6.43
CA ARG A 253 -14.57 20.33 -7.03
C ARG A 253 -13.86 21.67 -7.22
N ASN A 254 -12.74 21.90 -6.52
CA ASN A 254 -11.99 23.16 -6.62
C ASN A 254 -10.89 23.08 -7.69
N VAL A 255 -10.41 21.88 -8.02
CA VAL A 255 -9.21 21.69 -8.87
C VAL A 255 -9.41 20.76 -10.06
N LEU A 256 -10.53 20.04 -10.13
CA LEU A 256 -10.92 19.18 -11.24
C LEU A 256 -12.11 19.79 -12.01
N PRO A 257 -12.44 19.28 -13.22
CA PRO A 257 -13.71 19.59 -13.87
C PRO A 257 -14.92 19.26 -12.98
N ASP A 258 -16.06 19.89 -13.26
CA ASP A 258 -17.30 19.62 -12.54
C ASP A 258 -17.62 18.12 -12.56
N GLU A 259 -18.06 17.58 -11.41
CA GLU A 259 -18.41 16.17 -11.18
C GLU A 259 -17.25 15.17 -11.17
N TRP A 260 -16.02 15.59 -11.50
CA TRP A 260 -14.86 14.69 -11.45
C TRP A 260 -14.34 14.48 -10.02
N VAL A 261 -13.76 13.31 -9.78
CA VAL A 261 -13.19 12.88 -8.50
C VAL A 261 -11.78 12.32 -8.67
N PHE A 262 -11.02 12.25 -7.58
CA PHE A 262 -9.76 11.52 -7.53
C PHE A 262 -10.03 10.01 -7.46
N VAL A 263 -9.28 9.21 -8.23
CA VAL A 263 -9.50 7.75 -8.36
C VAL A 263 -8.19 6.96 -8.23
N GLY A 264 -8.30 5.63 -8.20
CA GLY A 264 -7.15 4.71 -8.27
C GLY A 264 -6.39 4.46 -6.97
N TYR A 265 -6.68 5.21 -5.89
CA TYR A 265 -6.11 5.02 -4.53
C TYR A 265 -4.58 4.90 -4.47
N THR A 266 -3.89 5.50 -5.44
CA THR A 266 -2.43 5.45 -5.57
C THR A 266 -1.79 6.85 -5.77
N PRO A 267 -2.34 7.96 -5.24
CA PRO A 267 -1.66 9.24 -5.34
C PRO A 267 -0.34 9.17 -4.59
N GLY A 268 0.74 9.63 -5.22
CA GLY A 268 2.08 9.43 -4.68
C GLY A 268 3.10 10.39 -5.26
N PHE A 269 4.26 10.45 -4.63
CA PHE A 269 5.34 11.35 -5.03
C PHE A 269 6.07 10.81 -6.25
N VAL A 270 6.04 11.56 -7.35
CA VAL A 270 6.92 11.33 -8.49
C VAL A 270 8.33 11.79 -8.14
N ASP A 271 8.42 12.92 -7.43
CA ASP A 271 9.64 13.48 -6.84
C ASP A 271 9.27 14.43 -5.69
N ASP A 272 10.26 15.11 -5.11
CA ASP A 272 10.09 16.02 -3.97
C ASP A 272 9.12 17.20 -4.21
N ASN A 273 8.83 17.53 -5.48
CA ASN A 273 8.02 18.68 -5.86
C ASN A 273 6.69 18.29 -6.50
N ARG A 274 6.49 17.03 -6.88
CA ARG A 274 5.35 16.61 -7.68
C ARG A 274 4.68 15.36 -7.14
N ILE A 275 3.36 15.43 -6.99
CA ILE A 275 2.50 14.28 -6.71
C ILE A 275 1.78 13.91 -7.99
N LEU A 276 1.76 12.64 -8.35
CA LEU A 276 0.92 12.12 -9.43
C LEU A 276 -0.39 11.62 -8.82
N VAL A 277 -1.50 12.02 -9.44
CA VAL A 277 -2.85 11.57 -9.09
C VAL A 277 -3.59 11.18 -10.35
N VAL A 278 -4.67 10.42 -10.18
CA VAL A 278 -5.60 10.07 -11.26
C VAL A 278 -6.94 10.72 -10.96
N ALA A 279 -7.57 11.27 -11.99
CA ALA A 279 -8.90 11.86 -11.92
C ALA A 279 -9.81 11.28 -13.01
N ALA A 280 -11.09 11.07 -12.69
CA ALA A 280 -12.10 10.57 -13.62
C ALA A 280 -13.50 11.10 -13.26
N GLU A 281 -14.47 10.86 -14.14
CA GLU A 281 -15.89 11.24 -13.95
C GLU A 281 -16.55 10.49 -12.78
N GLU A 282 -16.08 9.29 -12.46
CA GLU A 282 -16.60 8.50 -11.35
C GLU A 282 -15.51 7.64 -10.70
N GLN A 283 -15.72 7.28 -9.43
CA GLN A 283 -14.77 6.54 -8.59
C GLN A 283 -14.31 5.20 -9.18
N TRP A 284 -15.17 4.56 -9.99
CA TRP A 284 -14.99 3.22 -10.53
C TRP A 284 -14.70 3.20 -12.04
N ALA A 285 -14.30 4.35 -12.60
CA ALA A 285 -13.93 4.43 -14.00
C ALA A 285 -12.75 3.49 -14.32
N GLU A 286 -12.75 2.88 -15.50
CA GLU A 286 -11.64 2.05 -15.98
C GLU A 286 -10.47 2.90 -16.52
N GLU A 287 -10.80 4.08 -17.04
CA GLU A 287 -9.88 5.05 -17.62
C GLU A 287 -9.96 6.38 -16.87
N GLY A 288 -8.86 7.13 -16.86
CA GLY A 288 -8.80 8.45 -16.24
C GLY A 288 -7.75 9.35 -16.87
N ILE A 289 -7.68 10.59 -16.40
CA ILE A 289 -6.55 11.48 -16.70
C ILE A 289 -5.57 11.43 -15.55
N HIS A 290 -4.29 11.53 -15.87
CA HIS A 290 -3.23 11.61 -14.89
C HIS A 290 -2.77 13.06 -14.75
N LEU A 291 -2.79 13.57 -13.52
CA LEU A 291 -2.41 14.93 -13.20
C LEU A 291 -1.17 14.94 -12.32
N LEU A 292 -0.25 15.85 -12.61
CA LEU A 292 0.79 16.24 -11.67
C LEU A 292 0.27 17.41 -10.84
N LEU A 293 0.36 17.27 -9.52
CA LEU A 293 0.07 18.31 -8.54
C LEU A 293 1.38 18.81 -7.93
N ASP A 294 1.40 20.08 -7.52
CA ASP A 294 2.47 20.61 -6.67
C ASP A 294 2.45 19.88 -5.31
N ALA A 295 3.58 19.31 -4.91
CA ALA A 295 3.67 18.49 -3.69
C ALA A 295 3.46 19.27 -2.38
N ARG A 296 3.42 20.60 -2.42
CA ARG A 296 3.20 21.46 -1.25
C ARG A 296 1.78 21.99 -1.19
N THR A 297 1.21 22.39 -2.34
CA THR A 297 -0.11 23.02 -2.38
C THR A 297 -1.22 22.10 -2.86
N LEU A 298 -0.89 20.94 -3.44
CA LEU A 298 -1.82 20.02 -4.12
C LEU A 298 -2.56 20.66 -5.32
N GLU A 299 -2.06 21.78 -5.84
CA GLU A 299 -2.63 22.43 -7.01
C GLU A 299 -2.18 21.73 -8.30
N PRO A 300 -3.06 21.54 -9.30
CA PRO A 300 -2.67 20.95 -10.58
C PRO A 300 -1.63 21.82 -11.30
N VAL A 301 -0.50 21.20 -11.67
CA VAL A 301 0.58 21.86 -12.43
C VAL A 301 0.64 21.38 -13.87
N ALA A 302 0.22 20.15 -14.17
CA ALA A 302 0.20 19.59 -15.52
C ALA A 302 -0.73 18.38 -15.65
N GLU A 303 -1.19 18.12 -16.88
CA GLU A 303 -1.78 16.84 -17.28
C GLU A 303 -0.76 16.04 -18.08
N LEU A 304 -0.68 14.73 -17.83
CA LEU A 304 0.21 13.83 -18.55
C LEU A 304 -0.41 13.37 -19.86
N ASP A 305 0.33 13.53 -20.95
CA ASP A 305 -0.12 13.23 -22.32
C ASP A 305 0.50 11.91 -22.81
N TYR A 306 -0.26 10.82 -22.65
CA TYR A 306 0.12 9.47 -23.07
C TYR A 306 -0.26 9.22 -24.55
N PRO A 307 0.47 8.31 -25.25
CA PRO A 307 0.07 7.88 -26.59
C PRO A 307 -1.29 7.18 -26.67
N GLN A 308 -1.77 6.63 -25.55
CA GLN A 308 -3.05 5.94 -25.38
C GLN A 308 -3.67 6.38 -24.04
N ALA A 309 -4.99 6.35 -23.93
CA ALA A 309 -5.66 6.68 -22.67
C ALA A 309 -5.15 5.76 -21.55
N PRO A 310 -4.64 6.30 -20.42
CA PRO A 310 -4.18 5.47 -19.33
C PRO A 310 -5.39 4.94 -18.54
N GLY A 311 -5.21 3.75 -17.95
CA GLY A 311 -6.13 3.25 -16.92
C GLY A 311 -6.02 4.03 -15.62
N VAL A 312 -6.85 3.71 -14.63
CA VAL A 312 -6.90 4.47 -13.37
C VAL A 312 -5.79 4.18 -12.36
N ALA A 313 -4.90 3.22 -12.64
CA ALA A 313 -3.82 2.85 -11.73
C ALA A 313 -2.48 3.46 -12.17
N ALA A 314 -1.89 4.26 -11.28
CA ALA A 314 -0.59 4.85 -11.48
C ALA A 314 0.22 4.81 -10.18
N VAL A 315 1.42 4.23 -10.21
CA VAL A 315 2.26 4.04 -9.01
C VAL A 315 3.53 4.89 -9.13
N PRO A 316 3.59 6.05 -8.45
CA PRO A 316 4.79 6.90 -8.43
C PRO A 316 5.94 6.24 -7.67
N LEU A 317 7.17 6.39 -8.16
CA LEU A 317 8.35 5.72 -7.62
C LEU A 317 9.32 6.65 -6.86
N GLY A 318 9.01 7.96 -6.77
CA GLY A 318 9.85 8.95 -6.09
C GLY A 318 11.17 9.31 -6.79
N ASP A 319 11.44 8.76 -7.98
CA ASP A 319 12.69 8.94 -8.72
C ASP A 319 12.51 9.69 -10.06
N GLY A 320 11.40 10.41 -10.20
CA GLY A 320 10.99 11.06 -11.45
C GLY A 320 10.27 10.13 -12.43
N THR A 321 9.99 8.89 -12.03
CA THR A 321 9.26 7.89 -12.82
C THR A 321 8.05 7.34 -12.07
N TRP A 322 7.16 6.69 -12.81
CA TRP A 322 6.00 5.99 -12.27
C TRP A 322 5.68 4.76 -13.12
N LEU A 323 4.88 3.86 -12.56
CA LEU A 323 4.37 2.67 -13.24
C LEU A 323 2.89 2.85 -13.60
N THR A 324 2.50 2.30 -14.74
CA THR A 324 1.10 2.01 -15.09
C THR A 324 1.02 0.55 -15.53
N HIS A 325 -0.18 0.06 -15.82
CA HIS A 325 -0.33 -1.23 -16.49
C HIS A 325 -1.27 -1.14 -17.69
N ASP A 326 -1.08 -2.06 -18.63
CA ASP A 326 -1.97 -2.36 -19.73
C ASP A 326 -2.14 -3.88 -19.76
N GLN A 327 -3.33 -4.35 -19.37
CA GLN A 327 -3.60 -5.78 -19.14
C GLN A 327 -2.55 -6.38 -18.19
N GLU A 328 -1.76 -7.33 -18.70
CA GLU A 328 -0.71 -8.06 -17.98
C GLU A 328 0.70 -7.46 -18.19
N THR A 329 0.78 -6.22 -18.68
CA THR A 329 2.05 -5.53 -18.94
C THR A 329 2.19 -4.34 -18.01
N VAL A 330 3.26 -4.30 -17.22
CA VAL A 330 3.67 -3.10 -16.48
C VAL A 330 4.47 -2.21 -17.41
N GLN A 331 4.23 -0.90 -17.33
CA GLN A 331 4.91 0.11 -18.13
C GLN A 331 5.51 1.17 -17.19
N ARG A 332 6.77 1.54 -17.43
CA ARG A 332 7.47 2.59 -16.68
C ARG A 332 7.66 3.83 -17.52
N TRP A 333 7.29 4.97 -16.96
CA TRP A 333 7.19 6.23 -17.68
C TRP A 333 7.97 7.35 -16.99
N THR A 334 8.26 8.42 -17.75
CA THR A 334 8.73 9.70 -17.22
C THR A 334 8.21 10.85 -18.07
N THR A 335 8.26 12.08 -17.54
CA THR A 335 8.02 13.30 -18.33
C THR A 335 9.23 13.60 -19.22
N THR A 336 9.01 14.12 -20.43
CA THR A 336 10.10 14.54 -21.35
C THR A 336 10.68 15.91 -21.03
#